data_AF-A0A927HUS1-F1
#
_entry.id   AF-A0A927HUS1-F1
#
_cell.length_a   1.000
_cell.length_b   1.000
_cell.length_c   1.000
_cell.angle_alpha   90.00
_cell.angle_beta   90.00
_cell.angle_gamma   90.00
#
_symmetry.space_group_name_H-M   'P 1'
#
loop_
_entity.id
_entity.type
_entity.pdbx_description
1 polymer ?
#
loop_
_entity_poly.entity_id
_entity_poly.type
_entity_poly.pdbx_seq_one_letter_code
_entity_poly.pdbx_strand_id
1 'polypeptide(L)'
;MEQFLSHLRLQRFALFGHSMGGSIAIEAAGLLGERVTTLLVSEPNLFAGGGEYSRRIAAQSETAFVADGYAGAAGGGALAVGGLFTKLRPWAVWRAASSLIRGSDTPWFTQLCQLRCQKMLIVGERSLPYADSDLVQAQGIPVGIVPHAGHSMAWENPQGLAQLIASHS
;
A
#
# COMPACT_ATOMS: atom_id res chain seq x y z
N MET A 1 6.56 -14.30 1.46
CA MET A 1 5.80 -14.11 2.73
C MET A 1 5.46 -15.44 3.40
N GLU A 2 4.94 -16.42 2.67
CA GLU A 2 4.58 -17.74 3.21
C GLU A 2 5.70 -18.43 4.00
N GLN A 3 6.93 -18.48 3.46
CA GLN A 3 8.09 -19.06 4.14
C GLN A 3 8.36 -18.44 5.53
N PHE A 4 8.25 -17.11 5.64
CA PHE A 4 8.46 -16.39 6.90
C PHE A 4 7.34 -16.66 7.91
N LEU A 5 6.09 -16.62 7.47
CA LEU A 5 4.93 -16.88 8.33
C LEU A 5 4.90 -18.33 8.83
N SER A 6 5.29 -19.27 7.99
CA SER A 6 5.41 -20.69 8.36
C SER A 6 6.56 -20.91 9.35
N HIS A 7 7.69 -20.20 9.19
CA HIS A 7 8.76 -20.21 10.18
C HIS A 7 8.29 -19.68 11.55
N LEU A 8 7.50 -18.61 11.58
CA LEU A 8 6.89 -18.07 12.79
C LEU A 8 5.70 -18.89 13.33
N ARG A 9 5.26 -19.93 12.61
CA ARG A 9 4.10 -20.79 12.94
C ARG A 9 2.79 -20.01 13.13
N LEU A 10 2.64 -18.88 12.44
CA LEU A 10 1.42 -18.08 12.50
C LEU A 10 0.31 -18.73 11.66
N GLN A 11 -0.68 -19.34 12.29
CA GLN A 11 -1.76 -20.03 11.58
C GLN A 11 -2.92 -19.11 11.19
N ARG A 12 -3.22 -18.10 12.01
CA ARG A 12 -4.24 -17.09 11.75
C ARG A 12 -3.73 -15.73 12.16
N PHE A 13 -3.88 -14.73 11.30
CA PHE A 13 -3.36 -13.37 11.56
C PHE A 13 -4.11 -12.32 10.75
N ALA A 14 -4.04 -11.08 11.23
CA ALA A 14 -4.41 -9.90 10.47
C ALA A 14 -3.21 -9.41 9.63
N LEU A 15 -3.50 -8.87 8.44
CA LEU A 15 -2.53 -8.17 7.60
C LEU A 15 -2.89 -6.69 7.53
N PHE A 16 -1.90 -5.84 7.76
CA PHE A 16 -1.99 -4.41 7.50
C PHE A 16 -1.00 -4.02 6.41
N GLY A 17 -1.46 -3.29 5.39
CA GLY A 17 -0.61 -2.81 4.31
C GLY A 17 -0.87 -1.34 3.98
N HIS A 18 0.19 -0.54 3.90
CA HIS A 18 0.12 0.88 3.59
C HIS A 18 0.62 1.17 2.17
N SER A 19 -0.09 2.02 1.42
CA SER A 19 0.29 2.45 0.07
C SER A 19 0.56 1.24 -0.84
N MET A 20 1.72 1.18 -1.51
CA MET A 20 2.18 -0.01 -2.24
C MET A 20 2.09 -1.31 -1.41
N GLY A 21 2.40 -1.24 -0.11
CA GLY A 21 2.30 -2.37 0.80
C GLY A 21 0.86 -2.88 0.96
N GLY A 22 -0.14 -2.03 0.74
CA GLY A 22 -1.55 -2.44 0.72
C GLY A 22 -1.91 -3.27 -0.50
N SER A 23 -1.41 -2.92 -1.68
CA SER A 23 -1.57 -3.74 -2.91
C SER A 23 -0.89 -5.10 -2.75
N ILE A 24 0.32 -5.12 -2.18
CA ILE A 24 1.03 -6.36 -1.86
C ILE A 24 0.25 -7.19 -0.82
N ALA A 25 -0.34 -6.54 0.19
CA ALA A 25 -1.14 -7.23 1.20
C ALA A 25 -2.42 -7.86 0.63
N ILE A 26 -3.04 -7.22 -0.39
CA ILE A 26 -4.19 -7.79 -1.12
C ILE A 26 -3.78 -9.07 -1.84
N GLU A 27 -2.74 -9.03 -2.67
CA GLU A 27 -2.25 -10.22 -3.38
C GLU A 27 -1.87 -11.34 -2.42
N ALA A 28 -1.16 -10.97 -1.36
CA ALA A 28 -0.77 -11.90 -0.34
C ALA A 28 -1.95 -12.56 0.38
N ALA A 29 -3.00 -11.81 0.68
CA ALA A 29 -4.20 -12.37 1.30
C ALA A 29 -4.87 -13.39 0.37
N GLY A 30 -4.85 -13.16 -0.95
CA GLY A 30 -5.31 -14.13 -1.93
C GLY A 30 -4.50 -15.43 -1.89
N LEU A 31 -3.16 -15.33 -1.81
CA LEU A 31 -2.27 -16.48 -1.76
C LEU A 31 -2.33 -17.24 -0.42
N LEU A 32 -2.48 -16.51 0.69
CA LEU A 32 -2.48 -17.07 2.05
C LEU A 32 -3.84 -17.62 2.48
N GLY A 33 -4.91 -17.27 1.76
CA GLY A 33 -6.25 -17.78 1.96
C GLY A 33 -6.77 -17.59 3.38
N GLU A 34 -7.33 -18.66 3.96
CA GLU A 34 -8.01 -18.64 5.27
C GLU A 34 -7.11 -18.30 6.47
N ARG A 35 -5.78 -18.28 6.27
CA ARG A 35 -4.83 -17.82 7.31
C ARG A 35 -4.97 -16.33 7.60
N VAL A 36 -5.45 -15.55 6.63
CA VAL A 36 -5.70 -14.12 6.80
C VAL A 36 -7.13 -13.94 7.30
N THR A 37 -7.26 -13.55 8.56
CA THR A 37 -8.58 -13.33 9.18
C THR A 37 -9.12 -11.93 8.88
N THR A 38 -8.21 -10.98 8.76
CA THR A 38 -8.49 -9.55 8.59
C THR A 38 -7.45 -8.94 7.66
N LEU A 39 -7.89 -8.15 6.68
CA LEU A 39 -7.04 -7.36 5.79
C LEU A 39 -7.39 -5.88 5.93
N LEU A 40 -6.45 -5.10 6.43
CA LEU A 40 -6.57 -3.66 6.57
C LEU A 40 -5.60 -3.00 5.59
N VAL A 41 -6.10 -2.15 4.71
CA VAL A 41 -5.26 -1.46 3.72
C VAL A 41 -5.43 0.04 3.85
N SER A 42 -4.33 0.78 4.02
CA SER A 42 -4.39 2.25 4.10
C SER A 42 -3.90 2.88 2.79
N GLU A 43 -4.78 3.60 2.12
CA GLU A 43 -4.54 4.27 0.83
C GLU A 43 -3.72 3.45 -0.18
N PRO A 44 -4.13 2.20 -0.50
CA PRO A 44 -3.39 1.34 -1.43
C PRO A 44 -3.56 1.78 -2.89
N ASN A 45 -2.72 1.26 -3.78
CA ASN A 45 -3.06 1.22 -5.19
C ASN A 45 -4.09 0.12 -5.42
N LEU A 46 -5.31 0.48 -5.82
CA LEU A 46 -6.37 -0.48 -6.17
C LEU A 46 -6.40 -0.83 -7.66
N PHE A 47 -5.78 0.02 -8.48
CA PHE A 47 -5.67 -0.15 -9.93
C PHE A 47 -4.22 0.09 -10.40
N ALA A 48 -3.91 -0.44 -11.57
CA ALA A 48 -2.64 -0.21 -12.25
C ALA A 48 -2.43 1.29 -12.59
N GLY A 49 -1.22 1.64 -13.02
CA GLY A 49 -0.86 3.00 -13.42
C GLY A 49 -0.23 3.83 -12.30
N GLY A 50 -0.24 3.33 -11.06
CA GLY A 50 0.45 3.89 -9.89
C GLY A 50 0.16 5.38 -9.59
N GLY A 51 0.82 5.88 -8.54
CA GLY A 51 0.80 7.30 -8.18
C GLY A 51 1.76 8.13 -9.04
N GLU A 52 1.65 9.45 -8.94
CA GLU A 52 2.51 10.40 -9.64
C GLU A 52 4.01 10.08 -9.45
N TYR A 53 4.39 9.70 -8.23
CA TYR A 53 5.74 9.31 -7.90
C TYR A 53 6.25 8.12 -8.72
N SER A 54 5.48 7.02 -8.73
CA SER A 54 5.83 5.82 -9.49
C SER A 54 5.87 6.11 -10.99
N ARG A 55 4.99 6.99 -11.50
CA ARG A 55 4.99 7.40 -12.92
C ARG A 55 6.25 8.15 -13.29
N ARG A 56 6.69 9.12 -12.47
CA ARG A 56 7.93 9.88 -12.70
C ARG A 56 9.18 8.98 -12.70
N ILE A 57 9.22 7.95 -11.85
CA ILE A 57 10.32 6.98 -11.85
C ILE A 57 10.27 6.13 -13.12
N ALA A 58 9.12 5.52 -13.41
CA ALA A 58 8.95 4.57 -14.51
C ALA A 58 8.98 5.23 -15.91
N ALA A 59 8.83 6.56 -15.99
CA ALA A 59 9.03 7.33 -17.21
C ALA A 59 10.49 7.29 -17.72
N GLN A 60 11.43 6.94 -16.84
CA GLN A 60 12.85 6.78 -17.16
C GLN A 60 13.16 5.29 -17.31
N SER A 61 14.19 4.93 -18.07
CA SER A 61 14.70 3.56 -18.08
C SER A 61 15.34 3.20 -16.73
N GLU A 62 15.39 1.90 -16.39
CA GLU A 62 16.06 1.44 -15.17
C GLU A 62 17.51 1.95 -15.10
N THR A 63 18.23 1.86 -16.22
CA THR A 63 19.61 2.34 -16.33
C THR A 63 19.75 3.84 -16.04
N ALA A 64 18.88 4.67 -16.64
CA ALA A 64 18.93 6.12 -16.44
C ALA A 64 18.55 6.51 -14.99
N PHE A 65 17.56 5.82 -14.41
CA PHE A 65 17.18 6.07 -13.02
C PHE A 65 18.29 5.68 -12.02
N VAL A 66 18.96 4.55 -12.26
CA VAL A 66 20.06 4.08 -11.41
C VAL A 66 21.26 5.01 -11.50
N ALA A 67 21.57 5.53 -12.69
CA ALA A 67 22.70 6.44 -12.90
C ALA A 67 22.46 7.82 -12.24
N ASP A 68 21.32 8.46 -12.56
CA ASP A 68 21.11 9.88 -12.25
C ASP A 68 19.76 10.17 -11.58
N GLY A 69 18.69 9.47 -11.99
CA GLY A 69 17.32 9.79 -11.56
C GLY A 69 17.08 9.58 -10.06
N TYR A 70 17.77 8.63 -9.44
CA TYR A 70 17.61 8.32 -8.02
C TYR A 70 18.17 9.42 -7.10
N ALA A 71 19.30 10.03 -7.46
CA ALA A 71 19.87 11.14 -6.69
C ALA A 71 18.94 12.36 -6.71
N GLY A 72 18.34 12.67 -7.87
CA GLY A 72 17.33 13.72 -8.01
C GLY A 72 16.05 13.43 -7.21
N ALA A 73 15.59 12.17 -7.22
CA ALA A 73 14.41 11.75 -6.45
C ALA A 73 14.63 11.80 -4.93
N ALA A 74 15.85 11.51 -4.46
CA ALA A 74 16.21 11.57 -3.04
C ALA A 74 16.38 13.00 -2.52
N GLY A 75 16.87 13.93 -3.35
CA GLY A 75 17.08 15.33 -2.97
C GLY A 75 15.82 16.21 -3.00
N GLY A 76 14.76 15.77 -3.69
CA GLY A 76 13.58 16.59 -4.00
C GLY A 76 12.53 16.78 -2.90
N GLY A 77 12.75 16.31 -1.67
CA GLY A 77 11.89 16.62 -0.51
C GLY A 77 10.41 16.20 -0.57
N ALA A 78 9.95 15.59 -1.67
CA ALA A 78 8.53 15.37 -1.94
C ALA A 78 7.87 14.29 -1.05
N LEU A 79 8.60 13.65 -0.16
CA LEU A 79 8.04 12.69 0.78
C LEU A 79 8.73 12.79 2.15
N ALA A 80 7.94 12.57 3.20
CA ALA A 80 8.38 12.32 4.58
C ALA A 80 9.31 11.07 4.74
N VAL A 81 9.83 10.52 3.64
CA VAL A 81 10.77 9.40 3.58
C VAL A 81 12.14 9.80 3.02
N GLY A 82 12.49 11.09 2.92
CA GLY A 82 13.81 11.52 2.41
C GLY A 82 15.01 10.78 3.02
N GLY A 83 14.95 10.40 4.30
CA GLY A 83 16.00 9.61 4.97
C GLY A 83 15.91 8.08 4.78
N LEU A 84 14.73 7.54 4.44
CA LEU A 84 14.56 6.12 4.11
C LEU A 84 14.95 5.86 2.65
N PHE A 85 14.66 6.84 1.79
CA PHE A 85 14.87 6.72 0.36
C PHE A 85 16.33 6.45 0.04
N THR A 86 17.26 7.20 0.66
CA THR A 86 18.72 7.09 0.49
C THR A 86 19.32 5.75 0.91
N LYS A 87 18.58 4.91 1.65
CA LYS A 87 19.02 3.58 2.09
C LYS A 87 18.59 2.46 1.13
N LEU A 88 17.68 2.76 0.20
CA LEU A 88 17.18 1.80 -0.78
C LEU A 88 18.18 1.60 -1.93
N ARG A 89 18.07 0.48 -2.62
CA ARG A 89 18.83 0.29 -3.87
C ARG A 89 18.08 0.97 -5.02
N PRO A 90 18.72 1.80 -5.85
CA PRO A 90 18.06 2.53 -6.94
C PRO A 90 17.26 1.62 -7.89
N TRP A 91 17.86 0.49 -8.29
CA TRP A 91 17.20 -0.49 -9.17
C TRP A 91 15.95 -1.10 -8.50
N ALA A 92 15.95 -1.27 -7.19
CA ALA A 92 14.82 -1.85 -6.46
C ALA A 92 13.64 -0.86 -6.43
N VAL A 93 13.94 0.43 -6.21
CA VAL A 93 12.95 1.51 -6.29
C VAL A 93 12.34 1.58 -7.69
N TRP A 94 13.18 1.57 -8.73
CA TRP A 94 12.70 1.62 -10.10
C TRP A 94 11.78 0.44 -10.42
N ARG A 95 12.21 -0.78 -10.09
CA ARG A 95 11.40 -1.98 -10.35
C ARG A 95 10.10 -1.99 -9.57
N ALA A 96 10.10 -1.54 -8.31
CA ALA A 96 8.88 -1.42 -7.52
C ALA A 96 7.90 -0.41 -8.14
N ALA A 97 8.38 0.77 -8.54
CA ALA A 97 7.58 1.77 -9.23
C ALA A 97 7.03 1.25 -10.55
N SER A 98 7.88 0.66 -11.40
CA SER A 98 7.50 0.07 -12.68
C SER A 98 6.50 -1.08 -12.54
N SER A 99 6.62 -1.89 -11.48
CA SER A 99 5.65 -2.95 -11.17
C SER A 99 4.28 -2.36 -10.80
N LEU A 100 4.25 -1.29 -10.01
CA LEU A 100 3.00 -0.59 -9.68
C LEU A 100 2.33 0.02 -10.91
N ILE A 101 3.10 0.57 -11.84
CA ILE A 101 2.56 1.09 -13.10
C ILE A 101 1.95 -0.03 -13.93
N ARG A 102 2.67 -1.14 -14.07
CA ARG A 102 2.21 -2.31 -14.83
C ARG A 102 0.94 -2.91 -14.21
N GLY A 103 0.87 -2.94 -12.89
CA GLY A 103 -0.20 -3.60 -12.15
C GLY A 103 -0.07 -5.12 -12.17
N SER A 104 -1.12 -5.76 -11.68
CA SER A 104 -1.32 -7.21 -11.68
C SER A 104 -2.30 -7.64 -12.77
N ASP A 105 -2.24 -8.91 -13.18
CA ASP A 105 -3.13 -9.46 -14.22
C ASP A 105 -4.62 -9.29 -13.86
N THR A 106 -4.96 -9.48 -12.58
CA THR A 106 -6.26 -9.13 -12.02
C THR A 106 -6.12 -7.84 -11.20
N PRO A 107 -6.93 -6.80 -11.43
CA PRO A 107 -6.84 -5.56 -10.64
C PRO A 107 -6.93 -5.82 -9.14
N TRP A 108 -6.13 -5.13 -8.34
CA TRP A 108 -6.13 -5.29 -6.88
C TRP A 108 -7.51 -5.01 -6.27
N PHE A 109 -8.28 -4.07 -6.82
CA PHE A 109 -9.67 -3.85 -6.42
C PHE A 109 -10.52 -5.12 -6.59
N THR A 110 -10.45 -5.77 -7.75
CA THR A 110 -11.16 -7.01 -8.02
C THR A 110 -10.74 -8.12 -7.06
N GLN A 111 -9.44 -8.25 -6.80
CA GLN A 111 -8.93 -9.22 -5.81
C GLN A 111 -9.47 -8.92 -4.41
N LEU A 112 -9.42 -7.66 -3.96
CA LEU A 112 -9.93 -7.20 -2.66
C LEU A 112 -11.41 -7.56 -2.47
N CYS A 113 -12.24 -7.35 -3.50
CA CYS A 113 -13.66 -7.71 -3.47
C CYS A 113 -13.87 -9.23 -3.28
N GLN A 114 -13.04 -10.06 -3.91
CA GLN A 114 -13.14 -11.52 -3.86
C GLN A 114 -12.65 -12.15 -2.54
N LEU A 115 -11.84 -11.44 -1.76
CA LEU A 115 -11.34 -11.94 -0.47
C LEU A 115 -12.48 -12.19 0.51
N ARG A 116 -12.44 -13.32 1.23
CA ARG A 116 -13.48 -13.72 2.20
C ARG A 116 -13.20 -13.25 3.63
N CYS A 117 -11.99 -12.76 3.91
CA CYS A 117 -11.62 -12.25 5.22
C CYS A 117 -12.36 -10.95 5.54
N GLN A 118 -12.34 -10.54 6.81
CA GLN A 118 -12.74 -9.18 7.18
C GLN A 118 -11.82 -8.20 6.47
N LYS A 119 -12.37 -7.08 5.97
CA LYS A 119 -11.59 -6.11 5.20
C LYS A 119 -12.06 -4.68 5.44
N MET A 120 -11.12 -3.74 5.42
CA MET A 120 -11.39 -2.31 5.53
C MET A 120 -10.36 -1.51 4.73
N LEU A 121 -10.82 -0.48 4.04
CA LEU A 121 -9.98 0.60 3.53
C LEU A 121 -9.82 1.68 4.61
N ILE A 122 -8.60 2.15 4.81
CA ILE A 122 -8.28 3.24 5.73
C ILE A 122 -7.78 4.44 4.93
N VAL A 123 -8.31 5.61 5.20
CA VAL A 123 -7.98 6.86 4.51
C VAL A 123 -7.69 7.96 5.53
N GLY A 124 -6.69 8.80 5.28
CA GLY A 124 -6.45 9.98 6.09
C GLY A 124 -7.49 11.07 5.80
N GLU A 125 -7.98 11.77 6.82
CA GLU A 125 -8.91 12.90 6.66
C GLU A 125 -8.42 13.95 5.64
N ARG A 126 -7.11 14.24 5.63
CA ARG A 126 -6.49 15.21 4.72
C ARG A 126 -6.30 14.69 3.29
N SER A 127 -6.49 13.39 3.08
CA SER A 127 -6.47 12.77 1.75
C SER A 127 -7.85 12.78 1.09
N LEU A 128 -8.88 13.29 1.77
CA LEU A 128 -10.23 13.39 1.22
C LEU A 128 -10.37 14.61 0.28
N PRO A 129 -11.17 14.49 -0.80
CA PRO A 129 -11.87 13.28 -1.24
C PRO A 129 -10.88 12.24 -1.79
N TYR A 130 -11.08 10.98 -1.40
CA TYR A 130 -10.26 9.86 -1.87
C TYR A 130 -11.03 9.09 -2.93
N ALA A 131 -10.50 9.07 -4.15
CA ALA A 131 -11.23 8.67 -5.36
C ALA A 131 -11.85 7.26 -5.27
N ASP A 132 -11.19 6.34 -4.58
CA ASP A 132 -11.64 4.95 -4.52
C ASP A 132 -12.62 4.65 -3.36
N SER A 133 -12.85 5.61 -2.45
CA SER A 133 -13.70 5.38 -1.27
C SER A 133 -15.12 4.96 -1.66
N ASP A 134 -15.74 5.67 -2.61
CA ASP A 134 -17.10 5.39 -3.05
C ASP A 134 -17.20 4.00 -3.71
N LEU A 135 -16.21 3.62 -4.52
CA LEU A 135 -16.15 2.32 -5.18
C LEU A 135 -16.03 1.19 -4.15
N VAL A 136 -15.18 1.37 -3.14
CA VAL A 136 -14.97 0.40 -2.06
C VAL A 136 -16.22 0.27 -1.19
N GLN A 137 -16.87 1.38 -0.83
CA GLN A 137 -18.12 1.36 -0.08
C GLN A 137 -19.26 0.70 -0.86
N ALA A 138 -19.35 0.92 -2.18
CA ALA A 138 -20.34 0.28 -3.04
C ALA A 138 -20.21 -1.25 -3.08
N GLN A 139 -19.04 -1.80 -2.74
CA GLN A 139 -18.81 -3.24 -2.59
C GLN A 139 -19.06 -3.76 -1.16
N GLY A 140 -19.60 -2.91 -0.28
CA GLY A 140 -19.86 -3.24 1.12
C GLY A 140 -18.61 -3.31 1.99
N ILE A 141 -17.48 -2.77 1.52
CA ILE A 141 -16.23 -2.74 2.28
C ILE A 141 -16.21 -1.46 3.11
N PRO A 142 -16.07 -1.56 4.45
CA PRO A 142 -15.95 -0.39 5.32
C PRO A 142 -14.78 0.52 4.96
N VAL A 143 -15.00 1.82 5.11
CA VAL A 143 -13.96 2.86 4.99
C VAL A 143 -13.80 3.55 6.34
N GLY A 144 -12.61 3.41 6.95
CA GLY A 144 -12.23 4.10 8.18
C GLY A 144 -11.43 5.36 7.90
N ILE A 145 -11.74 6.46 8.58
CA ILE A 145 -11.04 7.73 8.42
C ILE A 145 -10.13 8.01 9.62
N VAL A 146 -8.83 8.21 9.38
CA VAL A 146 -7.89 8.65 10.42
C VAL A 146 -7.96 10.19 10.52
N PRO A 147 -8.38 10.76 11.66
CA PRO A 147 -8.50 12.21 11.79
C PRO A 147 -7.11 12.87 11.75
N HIS A 148 -7.05 14.07 11.18
CA HIS A 148 -5.86 14.93 11.13
C HIS A 148 -4.61 14.30 10.49
N ALA A 149 -4.79 13.30 9.66
CA ALA A 149 -3.73 12.62 8.91
C ALA A 149 -3.97 12.69 7.40
N GLY A 150 -2.90 12.68 6.62
CA GLY A 150 -2.95 12.40 5.18
C GLY A 150 -2.36 11.02 4.89
N HIS A 151 -1.66 10.88 3.76
CA HIS A 151 -1.09 9.60 3.33
C HIS A 151 -0.16 8.98 4.38
N SER A 152 0.64 9.78 5.08
CA SER A 152 1.62 9.29 6.07
C SER A 152 1.00 9.14 7.47
N MET A 153 -0.22 8.61 7.55
CA MET A 153 -1.02 8.54 8.77
C MET A 153 -0.35 7.83 9.95
N ALA A 154 0.54 6.87 9.70
CA ALA A 154 1.30 6.23 10.76
C ALA A 154 2.21 7.23 11.49
N TRP A 155 2.76 8.24 10.79
CA TRP A 155 3.61 9.28 11.37
C TRP A 155 2.82 10.49 11.82
N GLU A 156 1.73 10.83 11.13
CA GLU A 156 0.92 12.01 11.41
C GLU A 156 -0.05 11.78 12.58
N ASN A 157 -0.68 10.60 12.66
CA ASN A 157 -1.58 10.22 13.74
C ASN A 157 -1.52 8.70 14.02
N PRO A 158 -0.41 8.21 14.62
CA PRO A 158 -0.25 6.79 14.94
C PRO A 158 -1.34 6.25 15.85
N GLN A 159 -1.84 7.07 16.79
CA GLN A 159 -2.87 6.67 17.74
C GLN A 159 -4.22 6.44 17.05
N GLY A 160 -4.63 7.37 16.17
CA GLY A 160 -5.87 7.24 15.40
C GLY A 160 -5.83 6.04 14.46
N LEU A 161 -4.69 5.80 13.80
CA LEU A 161 -4.49 4.60 12.99
C LEU A 161 -4.60 3.31 13.84
N ALA A 162 -3.91 3.26 14.98
CA ALA A 162 -3.93 2.09 15.86
C ALA A 162 -5.33 1.78 16.41
N GLN A 163 -6.12 2.81 16.75
CA GLN A 163 -7.50 2.66 17.18
C GLN A 163 -8.39 2.05 16.10
N LEU A 164 -8.27 2.52 14.86
CA LEU A 164 -9.00 1.94 13.72
C LEU A 164 -8.59 0.48 13.48
N ILE A 165 -7.29 0.18 13.52
CA ILE A 165 -6.80 -1.20 13.41
C ILE A 165 -7.41 -2.08 14.51
N ALA A 166 -7.31 -1.65 15.77
CA ALA A 166 -7.76 -2.44 16.92
C ALA A 166 -9.28 -2.68 16.95
N SER A 167 -10.08 -1.73 16.45
CA SER A 167 -11.55 -1.87 16.36
C SER A 167 -12.02 -2.81 15.26
N HIS A 168 -11.13 -3.24 14.36
CA HIS A 168 -11.43 -4.09 13.19
C HIS A 168 -10.58 -5.36 13.14
N SER A 169 -9.85 -5.68 14.22
CA SER A 169 -8.97 -6.85 14.35
C SER A 169 -9.70 -8.07 14.90
#